data_AF-A0A6M1YE41-F1
#
_entry.id   AF-A0A6M1YE41-F1
#
_cell.length_a   1.000
_cell.length_b   1.000
_cell.length_c   1.000
_cell.angle_alpha   90.00
_cell.angle_beta   90.00
_cell.angle_gamma   90.00
#
_symmetry.space_group_name_H-M   'P 1'
#
loop_
_entity.id
_entity.type
_entity.pdbx_description
1 polymer ?
#
loop_
_entity_poly.entity_id
_entity_poly.type
_entity_poly.pdbx_seq_one_letter_code
_entity_poly.pdbx_strand_id
1 'polypeptide(L)'
;MLQTKLKQKYQYNKKDLLENPERYSYTTFGGTDFLLNYFDDRSLYLERLEHIYLSSFTVNKKRISTIFIFKPLIQKYLYFFSDKIIAMNILQFENIKNHTPLFNNNINKTNDFLINTKKILLSLLLFKNQDKDIYYWLNIFTRKFEVTKKIRSFYTPELKKTKNSNYKSLINYALLAANLLIYFDKTKNYKMLNCALKLNDLLTSKIDELKKSPEILITLLSLQLEKNIIKKLLRTKSIKI
;
A
#
# COMPACT_ATOMS: atom_id res chain seq x y z
N MET A 1 16.15 -12.44 -40.58
CA MET A 1 16.72 -12.66 -39.23
C MET A 1 16.03 -11.71 -38.25
N LEU A 2 14.94 -12.14 -37.61
CA LEU A 2 14.32 -11.39 -36.51
C LEU A 2 15.16 -11.65 -35.25
N GLN A 3 15.98 -10.68 -34.86
CA GLN A 3 16.50 -10.66 -33.50
C GLN A 3 15.33 -10.49 -32.55
N THR A 4 15.06 -11.55 -31.79
CA THR A 4 14.27 -11.57 -30.56
C THR A 4 14.83 -10.49 -29.62
N LYS A 5 14.25 -9.28 -29.67
CA LYS A 5 14.42 -8.26 -28.63
C LYS A 5 14.01 -8.92 -27.31
N LEU A 6 15.00 -9.22 -26.46
CA LEU A 6 14.77 -9.63 -25.08
C LEU A 6 13.86 -8.57 -24.42
N LYS A 7 12.59 -8.93 -24.18
CA LYS A 7 11.61 -8.05 -23.52
C LYS A 7 12.18 -7.69 -22.15
N GLN A 8 12.67 -6.46 -22.00
CA GLN A 8 13.42 -6.02 -20.83
C GLN A 8 12.50 -6.03 -19.60
N LYS A 9 12.60 -7.04 -18.73
CA LYS A 9 11.69 -7.17 -17.57
C LYS A 9 11.85 -5.96 -16.63
N TYR A 10 10.74 -5.51 -16.05
CA TYR A 10 10.75 -4.45 -15.03
C TYR A 10 11.72 -4.81 -13.89
N GLN A 11 12.67 -3.94 -13.56
CA GLN A 11 13.82 -4.32 -12.70
C GLN A 11 13.73 -3.82 -11.25
N TYR A 12 12.86 -2.84 -10.98
CA TYR A 12 12.91 -2.05 -9.74
C TYR A 12 12.37 -2.76 -8.49
N ASN A 13 11.93 -4.01 -8.61
CA ASN A 13 11.43 -4.83 -7.49
C ASN A 13 12.06 -6.23 -7.40
N LYS A 14 13.21 -6.47 -8.03
CA LYS A 14 13.83 -7.81 -8.14
C LYS A 14 14.74 -8.21 -6.97
N LYS A 15 14.98 -7.31 -6.02
CA LYS A 15 15.74 -7.57 -4.79
C LYS A 15 14.96 -7.06 -3.60
N ASP A 16 15.27 -7.55 -2.40
CA ASP A 16 14.68 -7.03 -1.15
C ASP A 16 14.97 -5.53 -0.98
N LEU A 17 13.99 -4.68 -1.30
CA LEU A 17 14.16 -3.23 -1.22
C LEU A 17 14.07 -2.66 0.19
N LEU A 18 13.64 -3.46 1.17
CA LEU A 18 13.59 -3.05 2.56
C LEU A 18 15.00 -3.07 3.18
N GLU A 19 15.79 -4.09 2.84
CA GLU A 19 17.17 -4.22 3.31
C GLU A 19 18.19 -3.67 2.29
N ASN A 20 17.90 -3.74 0.99
CA ASN A 20 18.75 -3.22 -0.10
C ASN A 20 17.99 -2.19 -0.95
N PRO A 21 17.79 -0.95 -0.46
CA PRO A 21 16.98 0.04 -1.14
C PRO A 21 17.50 0.39 -2.54
N GLU A 22 16.57 0.65 -3.44
CA GLU A 22 16.90 1.07 -4.81
C GLU A 22 17.32 2.54 -4.87
N ARG A 23 18.31 2.82 -5.73
CA ARG A 23 18.78 4.19 -5.99
C ARG A 23 18.18 4.65 -7.32
N TYR A 24 17.05 5.34 -7.23
CA TYR A 24 16.35 5.88 -8.40
C TYR A 24 17.04 7.10 -9.03
N SER A 25 18.18 7.53 -8.49
CA SER A 25 18.97 8.63 -9.07
C SER A 25 19.64 8.15 -10.36
N TYR A 26 19.48 8.91 -11.45
CA TYR A 26 20.08 8.64 -12.77
C TYR A 26 19.54 7.42 -13.52
N THR A 27 18.32 6.97 -13.23
CA THR A 27 17.67 5.92 -14.02
C THR A 27 17.46 6.40 -15.46
N THR A 28 17.86 5.58 -16.43
CA THR A 28 17.67 5.88 -17.86
C THR A 28 16.18 5.93 -18.21
N PHE A 29 15.81 6.86 -19.09
CA PHE A 29 14.46 6.90 -19.64
C PHE A 29 14.20 5.66 -20.50
N GLY A 30 13.27 4.81 -20.08
CA GLY A 30 12.95 3.55 -20.77
C GLY A 30 11.76 3.61 -21.73
N GLY A 31 11.15 4.78 -21.92
CA GLY A 31 10.06 4.99 -22.88
C GLY A 31 8.84 4.09 -22.69
N THR A 32 8.15 3.78 -23.79
CA THR A 32 6.93 2.96 -23.81
C THR A 32 7.20 1.52 -23.38
N ASP A 33 8.35 0.95 -23.76
CA ASP A 33 8.73 -0.41 -23.37
C ASP A 33 8.80 -0.51 -21.84
N PHE A 34 9.38 0.47 -21.16
CA PHE A 34 9.37 0.51 -19.70
C PHE A 34 7.96 0.51 -19.12
N LEU A 35 7.04 1.30 -19.69
CA LEU A 35 5.66 1.35 -19.21
C LEU A 35 4.94 0.01 -19.41
N LEU A 36 5.10 -0.63 -20.58
CA LEU A 36 4.52 -1.96 -20.83
C LEU A 36 5.04 -2.99 -19.81
N ASN A 37 6.34 -3.03 -19.61
CA ASN A 37 6.95 -3.95 -18.64
C ASN A 37 6.51 -3.66 -17.20
N TYR A 38 6.32 -2.38 -16.85
CA TYR A 38 5.77 -1.97 -15.56
C TYR A 38 4.31 -2.46 -15.39
N PHE A 39 3.45 -2.29 -16.39
CA PHE A 39 2.05 -2.74 -16.32
C PHE A 39 1.93 -4.28 -16.28
N ASP A 40 2.77 -4.98 -17.04
CA ASP A 40 2.88 -6.45 -17.01
C ASP A 40 3.29 -6.91 -15.61
N ASP A 41 4.33 -6.31 -15.03
CA ASP A 41 4.83 -6.61 -13.68
C ASP A 41 3.74 -6.37 -12.63
N ARG A 42 3.09 -5.21 -12.64
CA ARG A 42 1.99 -4.92 -11.70
C ARG A 42 0.82 -5.88 -11.82
N SER A 43 0.48 -6.30 -13.04
CA SER A 43 -0.61 -7.26 -13.26
C SER A 43 -0.28 -8.64 -12.70
N LEU A 44 0.97 -9.11 -12.91
CA LEU A 44 1.47 -10.35 -12.31
C LEU A 44 1.40 -10.33 -10.77
N TYR A 45 1.86 -9.23 -10.15
CA TYR A 45 1.82 -9.10 -8.69
C TYR A 45 0.40 -9.02 -8.13
N LEU A 46 -0.53 -8.36 -8.83
CA LEU A 46 -1.94 -8.33 -8.44
C LEU A 46 -2.56 -9.72 -8.43
N GLU A 47 -2.36 -10.50 -9.50
CA GLU A 47 -2.86 -11.88 -9.59
C GLU A 47 -2.29 -12.76 -8.46
N ARG A 48 -0.98 -12.66 -8.23
CA ARG A 48 -0.31 -13.42 -7.16
C ARG A 48 -0.83 -13.04 -5.77
N LEU A 49 -0.99 -11.75 -5.49
CA LEU A 49 -1.54 -11.28 -4.20
C LEU A 49 -2.98 -11.73 -4.00
N GLU A 50 -3.79 -11.72 -5.05
CA GLU A 50 -5.16 -12.21 -4.99
C GLU A 50 -5.20 -13.71 -4.64
N HIS A 51 -4.35 -14.52 -5.27
CA HIS A 51 -4.20 -15.93 -4.91
C HIS A 51 -3.74 -16.12 -3.45
N ILE A 52 -2.73 -15.37 -3.00
CA ILE A 52 -2.26 -15.42 -1.60
C ILE A 52 -3.38 -14.99 -0.64
N TYR A 53 -4.15 -13.96 -0.99
CA TYR A 53 -5.26 -13.48 -0.19
C TYR A 53 -6.32 -14.56 -0.03
N LEU A 54 -6.81 -15.13 -1.14
CA LEU A 54 -7.85 -16.16 -1.15
C LEU A 54 -7.41 -17.43 -0.42
N SER A 55 -6.16 -17.88 -0.63
CA SER A 55 -5.61 -19.02 0.09
C SER A 55 -5.41 -18.77 1.59
N SER A 56 -5.19 -17.51 2.02
CA SER A 56 -5.08 -17.18 3.45
C SER A 56 -6.39 -17.40 4.24
N PHE A 57 -7.53 -17.50 3.55
CA PHE A 57 -8.85 -17.70 4.15
C PHE A 57 -9.22 -19.16 4.38
N THR A 58 -8.82 -20.04 3.47
CA THR A 58 -9.12 -21.47 3.58
C THR A 58 -8.46 -22.10 4.80
N VAL A 59 -7.34 -21.53 5.26
CA VAL A 59 -6.50 -22.09 6.33
C VAL A 59 -6.84 -21.56 7.73
N ASN A 60 -7.53 -20.42 7.88
CA ASN A 60 -7.55 -19.73 9.20
C ASN A 60 -8.88 -19.04 9.57
N LYS A 61 -9.86 -19.82 10.05
CA LYS A 61 -11.17 -19.34 10.55
C LYS A 61 -11.09 -18.33 11.71
N LYS A 62 -9.96 -18.20 12.42
CA LYS A 62 -9.79 -17.27 13.58
C LYS A 62 -9.37 -15.83 13.19
N ARG A 63 -9.07 -15.53 11.93
CA ARG A 63 -8.57 -14.20 11.49
C ARG A 63 -9.65 -13.15 11.17
N ILE A 64 -10.91 -13.52 11.32
CA ILE A 64 -12.11 -12.81 10.87
C ILE A 64 -12.27 -11.40 11.49
N SER A 65 -11.86 -11.20 12.75
CA SER A 65 -12.06 -9.91 13.44
C SER A 65 -11.25 -8.73 12.88
N THR A 66 -10.06 -8.99 12.33
CA THR A 66 -9.18 -7.91 11.85
C THR A 66 -9.59 -7.35 10.49
N ILE A 67 -10.31 -8.13 9.68
CA ILE A 67 -10.79 -7.72 8.35
C ILE A 67 -12.02 -6.83 8.47
N PHE A 68 -12.83 -7.01 9.51
CA PHE A 68 -14.01 -6.18 9.75
C PHE A 68 -13.67 -4.68 9.85
N ILE A 69 -12.52 -4.33 10.45
CA ILE A 69 -12.02 -2.95 10.51
C ILE A 69 -11.88 -2.34 9.10
N PHE A 70 -11.61 -3.16 8.08
CA PHE A 70 -11.45 -2.73 6.69
C PHE A 70 -12.75 -2.79 5.89
N LYS A 71 -13.89 -3.20 6.45
CA LYS A 71 -15.19 -3.21 5.76
C LYS A 71 -15.52 -1.87 5.07
N PRO A 72 -15.36 -0.70 5.73
CA PRO A 72 -15.65 0.59 5.09
C PRO A 72 -14.74 0.85 3.88
N LEU A 73 -13.49 0.37 3.95
CA LEU A 73 -12.52 0.50 2.86
C LEU A 73 -12.91 -0.36 1.67
N ILE A 74 -13.25 -1.63 1.90
CA ILE A 74 -13.67 -2.56 0.85
C ILE A 74 -14.93 -2.05 0.16
N GLN A 75 -15.91 -1.58 0.93
CA GLN A 75 -17.13 -0.99 0.37
C GLN A 75 -16.84 0.24 -0.49
N LYS A 76 -15.97 1.15 -0.01
CA LYS A 76 -15.61 2.37 -0.74
C LYS A 76 -14.83 2.10 -2.02
N TYR A 77 -14.00 1.05 -2.03
CA TYR A 77 -13.09 0.72 -3.13
C TYR A 77 -13.46 -0.59 -3.82
N LEU A 78 -14.73 -0.98 -3.76
CA LEU A 78 -15.22 -2.28 -4.23
C LEU A 78 -14.81 -2.57 -5.67
N TYR A 79 -14.93 -1.56 -6.54
CA TYR A 79 -14.62 -1.66 -7.97
C TYR A 79 -13.15 -1.98 -8.30
N PHE A 80 -12.25 -1.91 -7.32
CA PHE A 80 -10.84 -2.27 -7.48
C PHE A 80 -10.56 -3.75 -7.16
N PHE A 81 -11.50 -4.45 -6.53
CA PHE A 81 -11.34 -5.83 -6.14
C PHE A 81 -12.07 -6.75 -7.10
N SER A 82 -11.56 -7.98 -7.26
CA SER A 82 -12.25 -8.99 -8.04
C SER A 82 -13.52 -9.46 -7.34
N ASP A 83 -14.47 -10.01 -8.10
CA ASP A 83 -15.69 -10.60 -7.54
C ASP A 83 -15.39 -11.68 -6.50
N LYS A 84 -14.29 -12.42 -6.67
CA LYS A 84 -13.83 -13.43 -5.70
C LYS A 84 -13.43 -12.81 -4.38
N ILE A 85 -12.63 -11.74 -4.40
CA ILE A 85 -12.25 -11.00 -3.19
C ILE A 85 -13.48 -10.39 -2.52
N ILE A 86 -14.37 -9.79 -3.31
CA ILE A 86 -15.60 -9.16 -2.82
C ILE A 86 -16.48 -10.20 -2.12
N ALA A 87 -16.82 -11.28 -2.83
CA ALA A 87 -17.65 -12.36 -2.29
C ALA A 87 -17.06 -12.95 -1.01
N MET A 88 -15.74 -13.20 -0.98
CA MET A 88 -15.06 -13.72 0.21
C MET A 88 -15.19 -12.78 1.41
N ASN A 89 -15.08 -11.46 1.21
CA ASN A 89 -15.22 -10.49 2.30
C ASN A 89 -16.68 -10.31 2.73
N ILE A 90 -17.64 -10.33 1.80
CA ILE A 90 -19.07 -10.27 2.12
C ILE A 90 -19.47 -11.46 3.00
N LEU A 91 -19.10 -12.69 2.60
CA LEU A 91 -19.35 -13.90 3.38
C LEU A 91 -18.77 -13.81 4.80
N GLN A 92 -17.62 -13.16 4.97
CA GLN A 92 -17.06 -12.94 6.30
C GLN A 92 -17.84 -11.92 7.11
N PHE A 93 -18.27 -10.82 6.50
CA PHE A 93 -19.05 -9.81 7.20
C PHE A 93 -20.41 -10.31 7.65
N GLU A 94 -21.04 -11.21 6.90
CA GLU A 94 -22.32 -11.84 7.27
C GLU A 94 -22.16 -12.83 8.43
N ASN A 95 -21.03 -13.54 8.49
CA ASN A 95 -20.71 -14.46 9.58
C ASN A 95 -20.38 -13.75 10.91
N ILE A 96 -20.12 -12.44 10.91
CA ILE A 96 -19.84 -11.64 12.10
C ILE A 96 -21.05 -10.77 12.41
N LYS A 97 -22.09 -11.34 13.04
CA LYS A 97 -23.29 -10.54 13.35
C LYS A 97 -23.11 -9.48 14.45
N ASN A 98 -22.05 -9.48 15.26
CA ASN A 98 -22.05 -8.72 16.53
C ASN A 98 -20.74 -8.02 16.97
N HIS A 99 -19.84 -7.60 16.06
CA HIS A 99 -18.64 -6.88 16.48
C HIS A 99 -18.48 -5.53 15.77
N THR A 100 -18.92 -4.46 16.43
CA THR A 100 -18.48 -3.09 16.12
C THR A 100 -17.01 -2.92 16.57
N PRO A 101 -16.08 -2.60 15.66
CA PRO A 101 -14.70 -2.36 16.03
C PRO A 101 -14.64 -0.99 16.71
N LEU A 102 -14.32 -1.00 18.01
CA LEU A 102 -13.96 0.20 18.77
C LEU A 102 -12.60 0.71 18.28
N PHE A 103 -12.56 1.43 17.16
CA PHE A 103 -11.45 2.31 16.84
C PHE A 103 -11.72 3.66 17.48
N ASN A 104 -11.12 3.88 18.66
CA ASN A 104 -11.30 5.13 19.40
C ASN A 104 -10.53 6.26 18.67
N ASN A 105 -11.25 7.25 18.15
CA ASN A 105 -10.77 8.29 17.24
C ASN A 105 -9.89 9.38 17.87
N ASN A 106 -9.32 9.14 19.04
CA ASN A 106 -8.44 10.11 19.67
C ASN A 106 -7.01 9.97 19.12
N ILE A 107 -6.78 10.54 17.93
CA ILE A 107 -5.43 10.77 17.38
C ILE A 107 -4.55 11.54 18.38
N ASN A 108 -5.16 12.24 19.36
CA ASN A 108 -4.48 13.14 20.30
C ASN A 108 -4.64 12.81 21.79
N LYS A 109 -5.22 11.66 22.19
CA LYS A 109 -5.32 11.27 23.61
C LYS A 109 -5.13 9.77 23.79
N THR A 110 -3.90 9.31 23.69
CA THR A 110 -3.46 8.11 24.40
C THR A 110 -2.38 8.55 25.37
N ASN A 111 -2.51 8.20 26.65
CA ASN A 111 -1.46 8.33 27.68
C ASN A 111 -0.22 7.43 27.38
N ASP A 112 -0.02 7.06 26.11
CA ASP A 112 1.10 6.27 25.62
C ASP A 112 2.21 7.24 25.21
N PHE A 113 3.40 7.05 25.79
CA PHE A 113 4.63 7.80 25.47
C PHE A 113 5.06 7.73 23.98
N LEU A 114 4.36 6.98 23.12
CA LEU A 114 4.78 6.67 21.76
C LEU A 114 3.65 6.82 20.72
N ILE A 115 4.03 7.37 19.57
CA ILE A 115 3.20 7.46 18.37
C ILE A 115 3.16 6.08 17.68
N ASN A 116 1.97 5.48 17.55
CA ASN A 116 1.76 4.23 16.81
C ASN A 116 1.44 4.49 15.33
N THR A 117 2.36 4.11 14.44
CA THR A 117 2.25 4.40 13.01
C THR A 117 1.08 3.69 12.34
N LYS A 118 0.80 2.43 12.68
CA LYS A 118 -0.33 1.68 12.12
C LYS A 118 -1.65 2.38 12.48
N LYS A 119 -1.81 2.78 13.75
CA LYS A 119 -3.04 3.46 14.22
C LYS A 119 -3.28 4.75 13.45
N ILE A 120 -2.25 5.59 13.29
CA ILE A 120 -2.36 6.85 12.52
C ILE A 120 -2.69 6.57 11.06
N LEU A 121 -1.92 5.72 10.38
CA LEU A 121 -2.16 5.49 8.95
C LEU A 121 -3.53 4.85 8.69
N LEU A 122 -4.01 4.01 9.62
CA LEU A 122 -5.35 3.46 9.53
C LEU A 122 -6.42 4.52 9.80
N SER A 123 -6.20 5.44 10.74
CA SER A 123 -7.17 6.50 11.04
C SER A 123 -7.30 7.48 9.88
N LEU A 124 -6.19 7.82 9.21
CA LEU A 124 -6.19 8.64 7.99
C LEU A 124 -6.97 7.99 6.85
N LEU A 125 -6.90 6.66 6.75
CA LEU A 125 -7.51 5.90 5.66
C LEU A 125 -9.02 5.70 5.86
N LEU A 126 -9.45 5.44 7.10
CA LEU A 126 -10.83 5.04 7.42
C LEU A 126 -11.74 6.19 7.82
N PHE A 127 -11.20 7.24 8.44
CA PHE A 127 -12.02 8.31 9.01
C PHE A 127 -11.96 9.59 8.18
N LYS A 128 -12.98 10.44 8.37
CA LYS A 128 -12.98 11.80 7.83
C LYS A 128 -12.00 12.62 8.64
N ASN A 129 -10.88 13.00 8.01
CA ASN A 129 -9.86 13.86 8.59
C ASN A 129 -9.79 15.17 7.80
N GLN A 130 -9.32 16.25 8.42
CA GLN A 130 -9.08 17.50 7.70
C GLN A 130 -7.89 17.33 6.75
N ASP A 131 -7.93 17.97 5.58
CA ASP A 131 -6.86 17.84 4.59
C ASP A 131 -5.49 18.31 5.12
N LYS A 132 -5.48 19.29 6.02
CA LYS A 132 -4.27 19.76 6.72
C LYS A 132 -3.64 18.67 7.57
N ASP A 133 -4.44 17.92 8.32
CA ASP A 133 -3.98 16.83 9.19
C ASP A 133 -3.48 15.65 8.37
N ILE A 134 -4.20 15.31 7.30
CA ILE A 134 -3.78 14.28 6.34
C ILE A 134 -2.43 14.65 5.76
N TYR A 135 -2.30 15.87 5.22
CA TYR A 135 -1.04 16.33 4.63
C TYR A 135 0.11 16.31 5.64
N TYR A 136 -0.12 16.79 6.87
CA TYR A 136 0.90 16.80 7.93
C TYR A 136 1.49 15.41 8.15
N TRP A 137 0.65 14.41 8.43
CA TRP A 137 1.11 13.05 8.72
C TRP A 137 1.73 12.36 7.50
N LEU A 138 1.13 12.51 6.31
CA LEU A 138 1.67 11.92 5.09
C LEU A 138 3.01 12.54 4.69
N ASN A 139 3.19 13.85 4.89
CA ASN A 139 4.46 14.52 4.64
C ASN A 139 5.56 14.03 5.60
N ILE A 140 5.24 13.82 6.88
CA ILE A 140 6.17 13.25 7.85
C ILE A 140 6.61 11.85 7.42
N PHE A 141 5.68 10.94 7.18
CA PHE A 141 6.03 9.56 6.85
C PHE A 141 6.70 9.44 5.48
N THR A 142 6.32 10.28 4.52
CA THR A 142 7.04 10.41 3.24
C THR A 142 8.49 10.80 3.46
N ARG A 143 8.78 11.82 4.29
CA ARG A 143 10.16 12.21 4.61
C ARG A 143 10.93 11.08 5.30
N LYS A 144 10.31 10.37 6.25
CA LYS A 144 10.94 9.23 6.93
C LYS A 144 11.31 8.12 5.95
N PHE A 145 10.39 7.77 5.06
CA PHE A 145 10.65 6.77 4.03
C PHE A 145 11.73 7.23 3.05
N GLU A 146 11.69 8.48 2.58
CA GLU A 146 12.69 8.94 1.61
C GLU A 146 14.11 8.95 2.19
N VAL A 147 14.27 9.33 3.46
CA VAL A 147 15.59 9.40 4.11
C VAL A 147 16.09 8.01 4.54
N THR A 148 15.23 7.20 5.16
CA THR A 148 15.69 5.96 5.83
C THR A 148 15.20 4.68 5.17
N LYS A 149 14.26 4.78 4.23
CA LYS A 149 13.54 3.66 3.59
C LYS A 149 12.79 2.77 4.58
N LYS A 150 12.66 3.20 5.83
CA LYS A 150 12.10 2.43 6.94
C LYS A 150 10.95 3.19 7.58
N ILE A 151 9.78 2.56 7.63
CA ILE A 151 8.62 3.00 8.39
C ILE A 151 8.50 2.14 9.64
N ARG A 152 8.88 2.72 10.77
CA ARG A 152 8.86 2.07 12.09
C ARG A 152 7.43 1.94 12.62
N SER A 153 7.20 0.94 13.47
CA SER A 153 5.90 0.73 14.13
C SER A 153 5.59 1.80 15.17
N PHE A 154 6.62 2.36 15.80
CA PHE A 154 6.50 3.37 16.84
C PHE A 154 7.55 4.47 16.68
N TYR A 155 7.17 5.68 17.05
CA TYR A 155 8.04 6.84 17.17
C TYR A 155 7.83 7.53 18.52
N THR A 156 8.82 8.28 19.00
CA THR A 156 8.60 9.21 20.12
C THR A 156 7.66 10.35 19.69
N PRO A 157 7.11 11.15 20.61
CA PRO A 157 6.28 12.31 20.27
C PRO A 157 6.99 13.30 19.32
N GLU A 158 8.32 13.42 19.43
CA GLU A 158 9.18 14.22 18.54
C GLU A 158 9.52 13.49 17.22
N LEU A 159 8.83 12.39 16.92
CA LEU A 159 9.00 11.58 15.71
C LEU A 159 10.40 10.97 15.56
N LYS A 160 11.10 10.70 16.68
CA LYS A 160 12.42 10.06 16.67
C LYS A 160 12.29 8.53 16.70
N LYS A 161 13.33 7.84 16.23
CA LYS A 161 13.43 6.38 16.32
C LYS A 161 13.47 5.96 17.78
N THR A 162 12.73 4.91 18.15
CA THR A 162 12.83 4.30 19.48
C THR A 162 13.70 3.05 19.41
N LYS A 163 14.40 2.72 20.51
CA LYS A 163 15.30 1.54 20.57
C LYS A 163 14.59 0.23 20.19
N ASN A 164 13.31 0.09 20.55
CA ASN A 164 12.54 -1.15 20.36
C ASN A 164 11.57 -1.11 19.16
N SER A 165 11.62 -0.07 18.32
CA SER A 165 10.71 0.02 17.17
C SER A 165 11.15 -0.89 16.02
N ASN A 166 10.35 -1.91 15.73
CA ASN A 166 10.48 -2.72 14.52
C ASN A 166 10.11 -1.88 13.27
N TYR A 167 10.74 -2.14 12.14
CA TYR A 167 10.42 -1.57 10.83
C TYR A 167 10.04 -2.63 9.78
N LYS A 168 10.05 -3.93 10.11
CA LYS A 168 9.73 -5.04 9.21
C LYS A 168 8.22 -5.24 8.99
N SER A 169 7.40 -4.43 9.64
CA SER A 169 5.94 -4.53 9.58
C SER A 169 5.40 -3.98 8.25
N LEU A 170 5.22 -4.85 7.25
CA LEU A 170 4.81 -4.49 5.89
C LEU A 170 3.46 -3.73 5.83
N ILE A 171 2.56 -3.94 6.80
CA ILE A 171 1.29 -3.20 6.87
C ILE A 171 1.49 -1.68 6.90
N ASN A 172 2.57 -1.18 7.54
CA ASN A 172 2.79 0.26 7.63
C ASN A 172 3.15 0.85 6.26
N TYR A 173 3.89 0.10 5.44
CA TYR A 173 4.26 0.50 4.09
C TYR A 173 3.05 0.44 3.16
N ALA A 174 2.25 -0.62 3.26
CA ALA A 174 1.00 -0.78 2.50
C ALA A 174 0.00 0.33 2.81
N LEU A 175 -0.25 0.61 4.10
CA LEU A 175 -1.14 1.69 4.52
C LEU A 175 -0.63 3.05 4.07
N LEU A 176 0.68 3.31 4.16
CA LEU A 176 1.25 4.56 3.69
C LEU A 176 1.07 4.70 2.17
N ALA A 177 1.39 3.67 1.38
CA ALA A 177 1.23 3.68 -0.07
C ALA A 177 -0.22 3.99 -0.48
N ALA A 178 -1.20 3.29 0.11
CA ALA A 178 -2.61 3.53 -0.16
C ALA A 178 -3.04 4.96 0.19
N ASN A 179 -2.67 5.48 1.36
CA ASN A 179 -3.00 6.85 1.75
C ASN A 179 -2.39 7.89 0.79
N LEU A 180 -1.12 7.70 0.39
CA LEU A 180 -0.44 8.62 -0.53
C LEU A 180 -1.10 8.65 -1.91
N LEU A 181 -1.53 7.49 -2.44
CA LEU A 181 -2.23 7.40 -3.71
C LEU A 181 -3.61 8.04 -3.65
N ILE A 182 -4.37 7.80 -2.58
CA ILE A 182 -5.68 8.44 -2.36
C ILE A 182 -5.53 9.96 -2.24
N TYR A 183 -4.50 10.42 -1.52
CA TYR A 183 -4.22 11.85 -1.40
C TYR A 183 -3.78 12.46 -2.73
N PHE A 184 -2.95 11.75 -3.51
CA PHE A 184 -2.58 12.17 -4.85
C PHE A 184 -3.79 12.30 -5.78
N ASP A 185 -4.71 11.34 -5.78
CA ASP A 185 -5.86 11.36 -6.69
C ASP A 185 -6.71 12.63 -6.47
N LYS A 186 -6.79 13.11 -5.22
CA LYS A 186 -7.47 14.36 -4.83
C LYS A 186 -6.67 15.63 -5.15
N THR A 187 -5.37 15.65 -4.86
CA THR A 187 -4.57 16.90 -4.80
C THR A 187 -3.56 17.07 -5.93
N LYS A 188 -3.30 16.00 -6.68
CA LYS A 188 -2.23 15.90 -7.68
C LYS A 188 -0.84 16.19 -7.11
N ASN A 189 -0.61 15.91 -5.82
CA ASN A 189 0.69 16.08 -5.18
C ASN A 189 1.71 15.01 -5.64
N TYR A 190 2.47 15.28 -6.69
CA TYR A 190 3.42 14.33 -7.30
C TYR A 190 4.51 13.81 -6.37
N LYS A 191 4.87 14.55 -5.31
CA LYS A 191 5.78 14.06 -4.27
C LYS A 191 5.20 12.82 -3.60
N MET A 192 3.90 12.82 -3.29
CA MET A 192 3.21 11.69 -2.67
C MET A 192 3.09 10.52 -3.64
N LEU A 193 2.81 10.78 -4.92
CA LEU A 193 2.81 9.73 -5.95
C LEU A 193 4.18 9.04 -6.05
N ASN A 194 5.26 9.81 -6.20
CA ASN A 194 6.61 9.24 -6.33
C ASN A 194 6.99 8.39 -5.11
N CYS A 195 6.64 8.83 -3.91
CA CYS A 195 6.85 8.04 -2.69
C CYS A 195 6.02 6.74 -2.72
N ALA A 196 4.76 6.80 -3.15
CA ALA A 196 3.89 5.63 -3.27
C ALA A 196 4.41 4.59 -4.27
N LEU A 197 4.91 5.02 -5.44
CA LEU A 197 5.49 4.12 -6.44
C LEU A 197 6.64 3.30 -5.85
N LYS A 198 7.56 3.97 -5.14
CA LYS A 198 8.69 3.32 -4.46
C LYS A 198 8.25 2.37 -3.35
N LEU A 199 7.18 2.72 -2.62
CA LEU A 199 6.60 1.85 -1.59
C LEU A 199 5.99 0.59 -2.22
N ASN A 200 5.31 0.71 -3.35
CA ASN A 200 4.74 -0.42 -4.07
C ASN A 200 5.82 -1.29 -4.72
N ASP A 201 6.93 -0.73 -5.20
CA ASP A 201 8.12 -1.50 -5.56
C ASP A 201 8.68 -2.29 -4.38
N LEU A 202 8.74 -1.67 -3.19
CA LEU A 202 9.17 -2.36 -1.98
C LEU A 202 8.22 -3.49 -1.60
N LEU A 203 6.91 -3.25 -1.62
CA LEU A 203 5.90 -4.25 -1.28
C LEU A 203 5.93 -5.44 -2.25
N THR A 204 6.07 -5.18 -3.55
CA THR A 204 6.18 -6.25 -4.56
C THR A 204 7.49 -7.02 -4.43
N SER A 205 8.60 -6.37 -4.04
CA SER A 205 9.85 -7.07 -3.74
C SER A 205 9.79 -8.01 -2.53
N LYS A 206 8.79 -7.82 -1.66
CA LYS A 206 8.58 -8.58 -0.41
C LYS A 206 7.29 -9.39 -0.42
N ILE A 207 6.75 -9.71 -1.60
CA ILE A 207 5.44 -10.37 -1.73
C ILE A 207 5.34 -11.67 -0.92
N ASP A 208 6.40 -12.48 -0.88
CA ASP A 208 6.44 -13.76 -0.17
C ASP A 208 6.39 -13.62 1.36
N GLU A 209 6.63 -12.41 1.87
CA GLU A 209 6.55 -12.09 3.29
C GLU A 209 5.18 -11.52 3.71
N LEU A 210 4.30 -11.22 2.75
CA LEU A 210 2.93 -10.77 3.01
C LEU A 210 2.05 -11.95 3.45
N LYS A 211 2.08 -12.25 4.75
CA LYS A 211 1.40 -13.43 5.34
C LYS A 211 0.07 -13.11 6.02
N LYS A 212 -0.25 -11.83 6.24
CA LYS A 212 -1.46 -11.42 6.97
C LYS A 212 -2.48 -10.81 6.01
N SER A 213 -3.73 -11.25 6.11
CA SER A 213 -4.80 -10.82 5.22
C SER A 213 -4.97 -9.28 5.14
N PRO A 214 -4.85 -8.49 6.23
CA PRO A 214 -4.84 -7.03 6.13
C PRO A 214 -3.65 -6.46 5.35
N GLU A 215 -2.45 -7.03 5.49
CA GLU A 215 -1.26 -6.61 4.74
C GLU A 215 -1.46 -6.82 3.25
N ILE A 216 -1.96 -8.01 2.89
CA ILE A 216 -2.24 -8.39 1.50
C ILE A 216 -3.35 -7.51 0.90
N LEU A 217 -4.47 -7.34 1.62
CA LEU A 217 -5.63 -6.55 1.15
C LEU A 217 -5.25 -5.09 0.87
N ILE A 218 -4.50 -4.46 1.78
CA ILE A 218 -4.08 -3.07 1.61
C ILE A 218 -3.04 -2.94 0.49
N THR A 219 -2.17 -3.94 0.31
CA THR A 219 -1.22 -3.97 -0.82
C THR A 219 -1.95 -4.14 -2.15
N LEU A 220 -2.97 -5.00 -2.20
CA LEU A 220 -3.85 -5.13 -3.37
C LEU A 220 -4.49 -3.78 -3.72
N LEU A 221 -5.08 -3.11 -2.72
CA LEU A 221 -5.67 -1.79 -2.92
C LEU A 221 -4.64 -0.78 -3.43
N SER A 222 -3.44 -0.71 -2.83
CA SER A 222 -2.42 0.26 -3.23
C SER A 222 -1.94 0.03 -4.67
N LEU A 223 -1.75 -1.22 -5.10
CA LEU A 223 -1.33 -1.51 -6.47
C LEU A 223 -2.44 -1.23 -7.49
N GLN A 224 -3.71 -1.52 -7.14
CA GLN A 224 -4.85 -1.19 -7.99
C GLN A 224 -5.04 0.32 -8.17
N LEU A 225 -4.93 1.08 -7.07
CA LEU A 225 -4.95 2.54 -7.09
C LEU A 225 -3.82 3.09 -7.96
N GLU A 226 -2.59 2.58 -7.77
CA GLU A 226 -1.42 2.98 -8.56
C GLU A 226 -1.67 2.74 -10.06
N LYS A 227 -2.05 1.52 -10.45
CA LYS A 227 -2.30 1.14 -11.85
C LYS A 227 -3.33 2.07 -12.50
N ASN A 228 -4.42 2.36 -11.79
CA ASN A 228 -5.46 3.26 -12.30
C ASN A 228 -5.00 4.71 -12.38
N ILE A 229 -4.24 5.20 -11.40
CA ILE A 229 -3.66 6.54 -11.41
C ILE A 229 -2.70 6.71 -12.58
N ILE A 230 -1.76 5.78 -12.77
CA ILE A 230 -0.80 5.84 -13.87
C ILE A 230 -1.52 5.74 -15.22
N LYS A 231 -2.51 4.86 -15.36
CA LYS A 231 -3.33 4.77 -16.58
C LYS A 231 -4.07 6.08 -16.89
N LYS A 232 -4.62 6.76 -15.88
CA LYS A 232 -5.25 8.09 -16.04
C LYS A 232 -4.21 9.13 -16.50
N LEU A 233 -3.03 9.17 -15.88
CA LEU A 233 -1.97 10.11 -16.25
C LEU A 233 -1.50 9.91 -17.70
N LEU A 234 -1.32 8.67 -18.13
CA LEU A 234 -0.89 8.37 -19.50
C LEU A 234 -1.94 8.76 -20.54
N ARG A 235 -3.23 8.54 -20.24
CA ARG A 235 -4.35 9.04 -21.07
C ARG A 235 -4.35 10.56 -21.18
N THR A 236 -4.12 11.29 -20.09
CA THR A 236 -4.04 12.76 -20.14
C THR A 236 -2.86 13.29 -20.95
N LYS A 237 -1.85 12.44 -21.20
CA LYS A 237 -0.67 12.76 -22.03
C LYS A 237 -0.75 12.14 -23.42
N SER A 238 -1.90 11.56 -23.81
CA SER A 238 -2.11 10.89 -25.09
C SER A 238 -1.13 9.74 -25.36
N ILE A 239 -0.58 9.12 -24.31
CA ILE A 239 0.31 7.96 -24.41
C ILE A 239 -0.56 6.70 -24.41
N LYS A 240 -0.47 5.91 -25.50
CA LYS A 240 -1.14 4.61 -25.63
C LYS A 240 -0.20 3.50 -25.15
N ILE A 241 -0.76 2.62 -24.32
CA ILE A 241 -0.15 1.42 -23.72
C ILE A 241 -1.22 0.35 -23.65
#